data_AF-A0A4R5ER87-F1
#
_entry.id   AF-A0A4R5ER87-F1
#
_cell.length_a   1.000
_cell.length_b   1.000
_cell.length_c   1.000
_cell.angle_alpha   90.00
_cell.angle_beta   90.00
_cell.angle_gamma   90.00
#
_symmetry.space_group_name_H-M   'P 1'
#
loop_
_entity.id
_entity.type
_entity.pdbx_description
1 polymer ?
#
loop_
_entity_poly.entity_id
_entity_poly.type
_entity_poly.pdbx_seq_one_letter_code
_entity_poly.pdbx_strand_id
1 'polypeptide(L)' 'MAWDVACLGANIGERDSKALAAPHVAFGAADWRVFVRRVKRGEYDLN' A
#
# COMPACT_ATOMS: atom_id res chain seq x y z
N MET A 1 -16.80 2.49 0.45
CA MET A 1 -15.55 1.89 1.00
C MET A 1 -14.60 3.03 1.28
N ALA A 2 -13.95 3.06 2.45
CA ALA A 2 -13.01 4.12 2.81
C ALA A 2 -11.71 3.46 3.26
N TRP A 3 -10.65 3.65 2.47
CA TRP A 3 -9.34 3.04 2.68
C TRP A 3 -8.41 4.04 3.36
N ASP A 4 -7.64 3.57 4.34
CA ASP A 4 -6.68 4.40 5.08
C ASP A 4 -5.29 3.75 5.05
N VAL A 5 -4.26 4.60 4.95
CA VAL A 5 -2.86 4.17 4.93
C VAL A 5 -2.29 4.25 6.34
N ALA A 6 -1.98 3.09 6.91
CA ALA A 6 -1.41 2.97 8.24
C ALA A 6 0.08 2.59 8.16
N CYS A 7 0.91 3.28 8.95
CA CYS A 7 2.27 2.82 9.24
C CYS A 7 2.20 1.67 10.24
N LEU A 8 2.33 0.43 9.74
CA LEU A 8 2.34 -0.80 10.54
C LEU A 8 3.80 -1.17 10.86
N GLY A 9 4.41 -0.42 11.79
CA GLY A 9 5.82 -0.61 12.16
C GLY A 9 6.77 -0.27 11.01
N ALA A 10 7.61 -1.22 10.58
CA ALA A 10 8.50 -1.06 9.44
C ALA A 10 7.80 -1.27 8.07
N ASN A 11 6.50 -1.52 8.07
CA ASN A 11 5.69 -1.82 6.90
C ASN A 11 4.67 -0.72 6.62
N ILE A 12 4.34 -0.53 5.35
CA ILE A 12 3.21 0.32 4.94
C ILE A 12 2.04 -0.60 4.65
N GLY A 13 0.93 -0.41 5.37
CA GLY A 13 -0.26 -1.20 5.15
C GLY A 13 -1.48 -0.36 4.80
N GLU A 14 -2.35 -0.95 4.00
CA GLU A 14 -3.68 -0.42 3.68
C GLU A 14 -4.70 -1.24 4.47
N ARG A 15 -5.61 -0.55 5.17
CA ARG A 15 -6.73 -1.17 5.86
C ARG A 15 -8.03 -0.50 5.43
N ASP A 16 -9.10 -1.30 5.37
CA ASP A 16 -10.45 -0.75 5.36
C ASP A 16 -10.72 -0.08 6.72
N SER A 17 -10.88 1.25 6.70
CA SER A 17 -11.17 2.04 7.89
C SER A 17 -12.48 1.62 8.58
N LYS A 18 -13.41 0.97 7.85
CA LYS A 18 -14.70 0.49 8.36
C LYS A 18 -14.73 -1.01 8.69
N ALA A 19 -13.73 -1.78 8.26
CA ALA A 19 -13.63 -3.21 8.55
C ALA A 19 -12.30 -3.51 9.28
N LEU A 20 -12.29 -3.20 10.58
CA LEU A 20 -11.14 -3.38 11.49
C LEU A 20 -10.57 -4.81 11.51
N ALA A 21 -11.43 -5.81 11.24
CA ALA A 21 -11.05 -7.23 11.23
C ALA A 21 -10.68 -7.75 9.83
N ALA A 22 -10.78 -6.92 8.78
CA ALA A 22 -10.40 -7.31 7.43
C ALA A 22 -8.88 -7.47 7.30
N PRO A 23 -8.41 -8.39 6.44
CA PRO A 23 -6.98 -8.59 6.23
C PRO A 23 -6.31 -7.30 5.75
N HIS A 24 -5.17 -6.97 6.37
CA HIS A 24 -4.35 -5.84 5.96
C HIS A 24 -3.51 -6.24 4.75
N VAL A 25 -3.45 -5.39 3.74
CA VAL A 25 -2.41 -5.49 2.71
C VAL A 25 -1.20 -4.75 3.26
N ALA A 26 -0.08 -5.44 3.49
CA ALA A 26 1.12 -4.83 4.05
C ALA A 26 2.32 -5.04 3.11
N PHE A 27 3.08 -3.98 2.89
CA PHE A 27 4.32 -3.99 2.12
C PHE A 27 5.51 -3.63 3.02
N GLY A 28 6.64 -4.30 2.82
CA GLY A 28 7.90 -3.86 3.41
C GLY A 28 8.25 -2.45 2.93
N ALA A 29 8.89 -1.63 3.77
CA ALA A 29 9.28 -0.26 3.37
C ALA A 29 10.19 -0.24 2.12
N ALA A 30 11.03 -1.26 1.94
CA ALA A 30 11.88 -1.39 0.74
C ALA A 30 11.04 -1.69 -0.51
N ASP A 31 10.11 -2.63 -0.42
CA ASP A 31 9.21 -3.01 -1.51
C ASP A 31 8.30 -1.86 -1.89
N TRP A 32 7.79 -1.11 -0.91
CA TRP A 32 7.01 0.09 -1.14
C TRP A 32 7.80 1.16 -1.91
N ARG A 33 9.07 1.41 -1.52
CA ARG A 33 9.93 2.36 -2.25
C ARG A 33 10.20 1.91 -3.69
N VAL A 34 10.35 0.61 -3.93
CA VAL A 34 10.51 0.07 -5.29
C VAL A 34 9.22 0.27 -6.08
N PHE A 35 8.07 -0.09 -5.51
CA PHE A 35 6.76 0.07 -6.13
C PHE A 35 6.48 1.53 -6.52
N VAL A 36 6.66 2.48 -5.59
CA VAL A 36 6.47 3.91 -5.87
C VAL A 36 7.37 4.41 -7.00
N ARG A 37 8.61 3.92 -7.09
CA ARG A 37 9.51 4.27 -8.20
C ARG A 37 9.01 3.76 -9.54
N ARG A 38 8.44 2.56 -9.59
CA ARG A 38 7.86 1.97 -10.81
C ARG A 38 6.59 2.70 -11.23
N VAL A 39 5.70 3.02 -10.29
CA VAL A 39 4.50 3.84 -10.55
C VAL A 39 4.88 5.19 -11.15
N LYS A 40 5.87 5.90 -10.56
CA LYS A 40 6.35 7.19 -11.08
C LYS A 40 6.97 7.10 -12.47
N ARG A 41 7.38 5.90 -12.91
CA ARG A 41 7.91 5.64 -14.25
C ARG A 41 6.82 5.26 -15.26
N GLY A 42 5.56 5.19 -14.84
CA GLY A 42 4.45 4.74 -15.68
C GLY A 42 4.52 3.24 -16.01
N GLU A 43 5.28 2.44 -15.25
CA GLU A 43 5.44 1.00 -15.52
C GLU A 43 4.13 0.20 -15.41
N TYR A 44 3.11 0.78 -14.78
CA TYR A 44 1.79 0.17 -14.60
C TYR A 44 0.68 0.92 -15.36
N ASP A 45 1.04 1.90 -16.19
CA ASP A 45 0.06 2.59 -17.03
C ASP A 45 -0.33 1.62 -18.16
N LEU A 46 -1.52 1.04 -18.05
CA LEU A 46 -2.11 0.21 -19.09
C LEU A 46 -2.57 1.16 -20.21
N ASN A 47 -1.75 1.28 -21.25
CA ASN A 47 -2.16 1.86 -22.53
C ASN A 47 -3.34 1.08 -23.14
#